data_AF-A0A7K2NF41-F1
#
_entry.id   AF-A0A7K2NF41-F1
#
_cell.length_a   1.000
_cell.length_b   1.000
_cell.length_c   1.000
_cell.angle_alpha   90.00
_cell.angle_beta   90.00
_cell.angle_gamma   90.00
#
_symmetry.space_group_name_H-M   'P 1'
#
loop_
_entity.id
_entity.type
_entity.pdbx_description
1 polymer ?
#
loop_
_entity_poly.entity_id
_entity_poly.type
_entity_poly.pdbx_seq_one_letter_code
_entity_poly.pdbx_strand_id
1 'polypeptide(L)'
;MESAILAPASLIIAVIAYYATKITQGDYLAYDHADPSGKTTYIDWADALSKAAVWCLVACILGSLLGLAGNLARRHGIRGLPFRVLVPLVAIVDTSMRLRFDAPLQGAIPTTTWNVIRFAAVAVIVILAGHTVITTRSAERTHR
;
A
#
# COMPACT_ATOMS: atom_id res chain seq x y z
N MET A 1 -12.09 13.65 -12.93
CA MET A 1 -11.43 12.59 -13.72
C MET A 1 -9.95 12.45 -13.38
N GLU A 2 -9.25 13.53 -13.02
CA GLU A 2 -7.83 13.51 -12.60
C GLU A 2 -7.47 12.43 -11.57
N SER A 3 -8.30 12.24 -10.53
CA SER A 3 -8.01 11.27 -9.47
C SER A 3 -8.03 9.81 -9.92
N ALA A 4 -8.70 9.49 -11.03
CA ALA A 4 -8.75 8.14 -11.59
C ALA A 4 -7.51 7.82 -12.45
N ILE A 5 -6.76 8.84 -12.87
CA ILE A 5 -5.53 8.70 -13.66
C ILE A 5 -4.30 8.83 -12.76
N LEU A 6 -4.35 9.72 -11.77
CA LEU A 6 -3.26 9.91 -10.81
C LEU A 6 -3.01 8.69 -9.93
N ALA A 7 -4.07 7.95 -9.56
CA ALA A 7 -3.96 6.76 -8.74
C ALA A 7 -3.27 5.57 -9.44
N PRO A 8 -3.61 5.18 -10.68
CA PRO A 8 -2.85 4.17 -11.40
C PRO A 8 -1.45 4.66 -11.77
N ALA A 9 -1.27 5.93 -12.14
CA ALA A 9 0.05 6.48 -12.46
C ALA A 9 1.02 6.43 -11.27
N SER A 10 0.57 6.84 -10.07
CA SER A 10 1.41 6.78 -8.87
C SER A 10 1.73 5.34 -8.47
N LEU A 11 0.78 4.41 -8.66
CA LEU A 11 1.00 3.00 -8.34
C LEU A 11 1.97 2.33 -9.31
N ILE A 12 1.93 2.67 -10.60
CA ILE A 12 2.93 2.24 -11.59
C ILE A 12 4.32 2.76 -11.22
N ILE A 13 4.44 4.04 -10.85
CA ILE A 13 5.71 4.62 -10.42
C ILE A 13 6.25 3.89 -9.17
N ALA A 14 5.38 3.58 -8.21
CA ALA A 14 5.75 2.83 -7.01
C ALA A 14 6.24 1.41 -7.35
N VAL A 15 5.58 0.70 -8.28
CA VAL A 15 6.03 -0.61 -8.77
C VAL A 15 7.41 -0.50 -9.41
N ILE A 16 7.62 0.48 -10.30
CA ILE A 16 8.93 0.69 -10.95
C ILE A 16 10.02 0.95 -9.91
N ALA A 17 9.77 1.85 -8.94
CA ALA A 17 10.72 2.16 -7.88
C ALA A 17 11.04 0.94 -7.01
N TYR A 18 10.03 0.13 -6.70
CA TYR A 18 10.19 -1.11 -5.92
C TYR A 18 11.08 -2.13 -6.64
N TYR A 19 10.80 -2.41 -7.91
CA TYR A 19 11.59 -3.36 -8.69
C TYR A 19 13.00 -2.83 -8.97
N ALA A 20 13.17 -1.53 -9.20
CA ALA A 20 14.50 -0.90 -9.29
C ALA A 20 15.30 -1.11 -8.00
N THR A 21 14.68 -0.90 -6.83
CA THR A 21 15.31 -1.14 -5.53
C THR A 21 15.71 -2.61 -5.37
N LYS A 22 14.82 -3.56 -5.74
CA LYS A 22 15.14 -4.99 -5.70
C LYS A 22 16.31 -5.38 -6.61
N ILE A 23 16.41 -4.78 -7.79
CA ILE A 23 17.55 -4.98 -8.69
C ILE A 23 18.85 -4.51 -8.01
N THR A 24 18.84 -3.34 -7.36
CA THR A 24 20.02 -2.85 -6.62
C THR A 24 20.36 -3.67 -5.39
N GLN A 25 19.39 -4.36 -4.79
CA GLN A 25 19.60 -5.26 -3.64
C GLN A 25 20.12 -6.65 -4.03
N GLY A 26 20.21 -6.95 -5.34
CA GLY A 26 20.75 -8.22 -5.84
C GLY A 26 19.74 -9.37 -5.90
N ASP A 27 18.46 -9.12 -5.66
CA ASP A 27 17.40 -10.15 -5.65
C ASP A 27 17.16 -10.82 -7.03
N TYR A 28 17.66 -10.20 -8.11
CA TYR A 28 17.58 -10.71 -9.49
C TYR A 28 18.93 -11.16 -10.03
N LEU A 29 19.90 -11.44 -9.16
CA LEU A 29 21.16 -12.04 -9.60
C LEU A 29 20.94 -13.53 -9.86
N ALA A 30 21.16 -13.94 -11.10
CA ALA A 30 21.21 -15.33 -11.50
C ALA A 30 22.67 -15.78 -11.65
N TYR A 31 22.92 -17.06 -11.38
CA TYR A 31 24.24 -17.66 -11.55
C TYR A 31 24.45 -18.00 -13.03
N ASP A 32 25.63 -17.66 -13.55
CA ASP A 32 26.03 -18.10 -14.88
C ASP A 32 26.49 -19.55 -14.83
N HIS A 33 25.66 -20.46 -15.36
CA HIS A 33 25.98 -21.88 -15.45
C HIS A 33 27.06 -22.20 -16.50
N ALA A 34 27.43 -21.24 -17.36
CA ALA A 34 28.51 -21.38 -18.33
C ALA A 34 29.90 -21.06 -17.74
N ASP A 35 29.98 -20.49 -16.54
CA ASP A 35 31.23 -20.20 -15.85
C ASP A 35 31.64 -21.38 -14.94
N PRO A 36 32.74 -22.11 -15.26
CA PRO A 36 33.22 -23.22 -14.44
C PRO A 36 33.71 -22.80 -13.04
N SER A 37 33.92 -21.50 -12.80
CA SER A 37 34.27 -20.98 -11.47
C SER A 37 33.06 -20.76 -10.56
N GLY A 38 31.83 -20.72 -11.12
CA GLY A 38 30.57 -20.52 -10.39
C GLY A 38 30.46 -19.17 -9.67
N LYS A 39 31.34 -18.21 -9.97
CA LYS A 39 31.42 -16.91 -9.28
C LYS A 39 30.80 -15.78 -10.08
N THR A 40 30.57 -15.97 -11.37
CA THR A 40 29.94 -14.95 -12.21
C THR A 40 28.43 -14.95 -12.02
N THR A 41 27.90 -13.80 -11.61
CA THR A 41 26.46 -13.54 -11.52
C THR A 41 26.07 -12.47 -12.52
N TYR A 42 24.92 -12.63 -13.16
CA TYR A 42 24.33 -11.61 -14.04
C TYR A 42 22.95 -11.22 -13.54
N ILE A 43 22.48 -10.04 -13.94
CA ILE A 43 21.11 -9.61 -13.62
C ILE A 43 20.16 -10.32 -14.58
N ASP A 44 19.25 -11.13 -14.04
CA ASP A 44 18.14 -11.73 -14.78
C ASP A 44 17.08 -10.67 -15.07
N TRP A 45 17.30 -9.96 -16.18
CA TRP A 45 16.37 -8.96 -16.68
C TRP A 45 15.04 -9.57 -17.12
N ALA A 46 15.01 -10.84 -17.52
CA ALA A 46 13.78 -11.48 -17.95
C ALA A 46 12.83 -11.70 -16.77
N ASP A 47 13.34 -12.23 -15.65
CA ASP A 47 12.55 -12.42 -14.42
C ASP A 47 12.15 -11.07 -13.81
N ALA A 48 13.08 -10.12 -13.72
CA ALA A 48 12.81 -8.79 -13.18
C ALA A 48 11.72 -8.04 -13.98
N LEU A 49 11.83 -8.01 -15.31
CA LEU A 49 10.91 -7.27 -16.17
C LEU A 49 9.56 -7.98 -16.30
N SER A 50 9.53 -9.31 -16.31
CA SER A 50 8.30 -10.10 -16.30
C SER A 50 7.48 -9.84 -15.03
N LYS A 51 8.11 -9.90 -13.85
CA LYS A 51 7.45 -9.59 -12.57
C LYS A 51 7.01 -8.13 -12.52
N ALA A 52 7.86 -7.19 -12.93
CA ALA A 52 7.49 -5.77 -12.97
C ALA A 52 6.27 -5.54 -13.88
N ALA A 53 6.21 -6.17 -15.06
CA ALA A 53 5.09 -6.04 -15.99
C ALA A 53 3.77 -6.58 -15.40
N VAL A 54 3.80 -7.77 -14.79
CA VAL A 54 2.62 -8.35 -14.11
C VAL A 54 2.12 -7.43 -13.00
N TRP A 55 3.03 -6.91 -12.17
CA TRP A 55 2.65 -6.02 -11.08
C TRP A 55 2.21 -4.63 -11.55
N CYS A 56 2.72 -4.14 -12.69
CA CYS A 56 2.18 -2.94 -13.34
C CYS A 56 0.73 -3.16 -13.81
N LEU A 57 0.39 -4.32 -14.38
CA LEU A 57 -0.98 -4.65 -14.77
C LEU A 57 -1.92 -4.70 -13.55
N VAL A 58 -1.46 -5.36 -12.48
CA VAL A 58 -2.18 -5.40 -11.21
C VAL A 58 -2.34 -3.99 -10.62
N ALA A 59 -1.32 -3.13 -10.73
CA ALA A 59 -1.37 -1.75 -10.32
C ALA A 59 -2.38 -0.91 -11.14
N CYS A 60 -2.54 -1.17 -12.45
CA CYS A 60 -3.58 -0.51 -13.22
C CYS A 60 -4.99 -0.82 -12.68
N ILE A 61 -5.25 -2.08 -12.35
CA ILE A 61 -6.54 -2.53 -11.82
C ILE A 61 -6.77 -1.97 -10.42
N LEU A 62 -5.82 -2.19 -9.50
CA LEU A 62 -5.91 -1.72 -8.12
C LEU A 62 -5.93 -0.20 -8.05
N GLY A 63 -5.09 0.49 -8.82
CA GLY A 63 -5.04 1.95 -8.87
C GLY A 63 -6.35 2.55 -9.36
N SER A 64 -7.02 1.91 -10.33
CA SER A 64 -8.36 2.33 -10.78
C SER A 64 -9.41 2.14 -9.69
N LEU A 65 -9.41 0.99 -9.02
CA LEU A 65 -10.31 0.70 -7.90
C LEU A 65 -10.10 1.64 -6.72
N LEU A 66 -8.84 1.90 -6.34
CA LEU A 66 -8.46 2.85 -5.29
C LEU A 66 -8.80 4.29 -5.70
N GLY A 67 -8.61 4.65 -6.96
CA GLY A 67 -9.01 5.97 -7.50
C GLY A 67 -10.52 6.18 -7.42
N LEU A 68 -11.32 5.15 -7.74
CA LEU A 68 -12.77 5.15 -7.59
C LEU A 68 -13.19 5.21 -6.11
N ALA A 69 -12.57 4.40 -5.24
CA ALA A 69 -12.79 4.41 -3.80
C ALA A 69 -12.45 5.77 -3.18
N GLY A 70 -11.32 6.37 -3.56
CA GLY A 70 -10.91 7.70 -3.14
C GLY A 70 -11.87 8.79 -3.65
N ASN A 71 -12.39 8.64 -4.86
CA ASN A 71 -13.42 9.52 -5.38
C ASN A 71 -14.75 9.41 -4.62
N LEU A 72 -15.17 8.20 -4.25
CA LEU A 72 -16.34 7.97 -3.40
C LEU A 72 -16.11 8.47 -1.96
N ALA A 73 -14.90 8.32 -1.44
CA ALA A 73 -14.50 8.83 -0.14
C ALA A 73 -14.56 10.37 -0.06
N ARG A 74 -14.40 11.08 -1.18
CA ARG A 74 -14.56 12.54 -1.24
C ARG A 74 -16.03 12.99 -1.18
N ARG A 75 -17.02 12.11 -1.39
CA ARG A 75 -18.42 12.49 -1.20
C ARG A 75 -18.71 12.71 0.29
N HIS A 76 -19.19 13.90 0.64
CA HIS A 76 -19.57 14.24 2.01
C HIS A 76 -20.76 13.39 2.48
N GLY A 77 -20.68 12.86 3.70
CA GLY A 77 -21.71 12.03 4.34
C GLY A 77 -21.29 10.59 4.63
N ILE A 78 -22.20 9.81 5.24
CA ILE A 78 -21.98 8.43 5.72
C ILE A 78 -21.50 7.47 4.60
N ARG A 79 -21.88 7.75 3.34
CA ARG A 79 -21.51 6.92 2.17
C ARG A 79 -20.01 6.94 1.84
N GLY A 80 -19.26 7.97 2.24
CA GLY A 80 -17.81 8.06 2.04
C GLY A 80 -16.99 7.38 3.14
N LEU A 81 -17.60 7.13 4.30
CA LEU A 81 -16.94 6.55 5.47
C LEU A 81 -16.30 5.16 5.23
N PRO A 82 -17.01 4.17 4.64
CA PRO A 82 -16.42 2.83 4.48
C PRO A 82 -15.16 2.84 3.59
N PHE A 83 -15.10 3.74 2.60
CA PHE A 83 -13.94 3.90 1.73
C PHE A 83 -12.77 4.61 2.41
N ARG A 84 -13.03 5.52 3.36
CA ARG A 84 -11.98 6.17 4.17
C ARG A 84 -11.38 5.24 5.23
N VAL A 85 -12.18 4.32 5.76
CA VAL A 85 -11.75 3.35 6.79
C VAL A 85 -10.97 2.18 6.19
N LEU A 86 -11.14 1.90 4.89
CA LEU A 86 -10.52 0.76 4.21
C LEU A 86 -8.99 0.80 4.27
N VAL A 87 -8.37 1.97 4.02
CA VAL A 87 -6.91 2.16 4.08
C VAL A 87 -6.35 1.90 5.49
N PRO A 88 -6.84 2.55 6.57
CA PRO A 88 -6.35 2.27 7.91
C PRO A 88 -6.70 0.84 8.39
N LEU A 89 -7.79 0.24 7.94
CA LEU A 89 -8.10 -1.16 8.24
C LEU A 89 -7.05 -2.11 7.62
N VAL A 90 -6.70 -1.92 6.35
CA VAL A 90 -5.64 -2.69 5.68
C VAL A 90 -4.31 -2.51 6.42
N ALA A 91 -3.97 -1.29 6.83
CA ALA A 91 -2.77 -1.03 7.61
C ALA A 91 -2.76 -1.80 8.95
N ILE A 92 -3.90 -1.89 9.66
CA ILE A 92 -4.01 -2.69 10.88
C ILE A 92 -3.82 -4.18 10.59
N VAL A 93 -4.43 -4.71 9.53
CA VAL A 93 -4.32 -6.14 9.18
C VAL A 93 -2.87 -6.48 8.80
N ASP A 94 -2.26 -5.68 7.92
CA ASP A 94 -0.87 -5.89 7.46
C ASP A 94 0.12 -5.83 8.62
N THR A 95 0.06 -4.76 9.43
CA THR A 95 0.94 -4.61 10.60
C THR A 95 0.70 -5.69 11.64
N SER A 96 -0.53 -6.18 11.82
CA SER A 96 -0.83 -7.29 12.74
C SER A 96 -0.27 -8.62 12.25
N MET A 97 -0.30 -8.89 10.93
CA MET A 97 0.34 -10.07 10.37
C MET A 97 1.86 -9.98 10.51
N ARG A 98 2.47 -8.85 10.16
CA ARG A 98 3.91 -8.62 10.34
C ARG A 98 4.34 -8.75 11.79
N LEU A 99 3.56 -8.21 12.74
CA LEU A 99 3.83 -8.39 14.17
C LEU A 99 3.76 -9.86 14.62
N ARG A 100 2.90 -10.66 13.99
CA ARG A 100 2.69 -12.06 14.38
C ARG A 100 3.72 -12.99 13.78
N PHE A 101 4.13 -12.76 12.55
CA PHE A 101 4.98 -13.68 11.79
C PHE A 101 6.43 -13.18 11.65
N ASP A 102 6.64 -11.87 11.54
CA ASP A 102 7.95 -11.30 11.22
C ASP A 102 8.65 -10.68 12.42
N ALA A 103 7.91 -10.17 13.42
CA ALA A 103 8.50 -9.54 14.60
C ALA A 103 9.45 -10.45 15.42
N PRO A 104 9.20 -11.76 15.56
CA PRO A 104 10.14 -12.65 16.24
C PRO A 104 11.50 -12.75 15.53
N LEU A 105 11.56 -12.44 14.23
CA LEU A 105 12.73 -12.63 13.37
C LEU A 105 13.48 -11.32 13.05
N GLN A 106 12.82 -10.17 13.13
CA GLN A 106 13.35 -8.89 12.63
C GLN A 106 13.79 -7.91 13.73
N GLY A 107 13.63 -8.25 15.01
CA GLY A 107 14.15 -7.47 16.15
C GLY A 107 13.29 -6.26 16.54
N ALA A 108 13.83 -5.40 17.41
CA ALA A 108 13.05 -4.37 18.11
C ALA A 108 12.62 -3.18 17.23
N ILE A 109 13.43 -2.77 16.26
CA ILE A 109 13.15 -1.57 15.43
C ILE A 109 11.97 -1.80 14.47
N PRO A 110 11.91 -2.90 13.69
CA PRO A 110 10.76 -3.17 12.82
C PRO A 110 9.47 -3.37 13.62
N THR A 111 9.56 -4.07 14.76
CA THR A 111 8.44 -4.29 15.68
C THR A 111 7.86 -2.97 16.21
N THR A 112 8.71 -2.02 16.59
CA THR A 112 8.29 -0.70 17.06
C THR A 112 7.60 0.09 15.94
N THR A 113 8.21 0.09 14.75
CA THR A 113 7.67 0.77 13.56
C THR A 113 6.25 0.28 13.22
N TRP A 114 6.05 -1.04 13.17
CA TRP A 114 4.74 -1.60 12.85
C TRP A 114 3.68 -1.31 13.93
N ASN A 115 4.07 -1.28 15.20
CA ASN A 115 3.17 -0.86 16.28
C ASN A 115 2.75 0.61 16.14
N VAL A 116 3.69 1.52 15.85
CA VAL A 116 3.38 2.95 15.63
C VAL A 116 2.40 3.12 14.47
N ILE A 117 2.63 2.42 13.34
CA ILE A 117 1.73 2.45 12.19
C ILE A 117 0.33 1.96 12.58
N ARG A 118 0.25 0.89 13.39
CA ARG A 118 -1.04 0.36 13.87
C ARG A 118 -1.77 1.36 14.76
N PHE A 119 -1.09 2.00 15.71
CA PHE A 119 -1.70 3.04 16.57
C PHE A 119 -2.15 4.25 15.77
N ALA A 120 -1.34 4.71 14.82
CA ALA A 120 -1.71 5.81 13.93
C ALA A 120 -2.96 5.45 13.10
N ALA A 121 -3.03 4.23 12.56
CA ALA A 121 -4.20 3.75 11.81
C ALA A 121 -5.47 3.73 12.68
N VAL A 122 -5.39 3.27 13.94
CA VAL A 122 -6.51 3.32 14.88
C VAL A 122 -6.93 4.76 15.18
N ALA A 123 -5.97 5.66 15.44
CA ALA A 123 -6.26 7.07 15.69
C ALA A 123 -6.99 7.74 14.50
N VAL A 124 -6.56 7.45 13.27
CA VAL A 124 -7.24 7.92 12.06
C VAL A 124 -8.68 7.43 11.98
N ILE A 125 -8.95 6.16 12.30
CA ILE A 125 -10.33 5.62 12.32
C ILE A 125 -11.18 6.37 13.35
N VAL A 126 -10.65 6.63 14.55
CA VAL A 126 -11.36 7.38 15.60
C VAL A 126 -11.67 8.81 15.16
N ILE A 127 -10.70 9.50 14.55
CA ILE A 127 -10.88 10.86 14.02
C ILE A 127 -11.95 10.87 12.92
N LEU A 128 -11.90 9.91 11.99
CA LEU A 128 -12.88 9.79 10.91
C LEU A 128 -14.30 9.52 11.43
N ALA A 129 -14.44 8.63 12.42
CA ALA A 129 -15.71 8.35 13.08
C ALA A 129 -16.23 9.59 13.83
N GLY A 130 -15.37 10.25 14.62
CA GLY A 130 -15.71 11.46 15.37
C GLY A 130 -16.16 12.60 14.45
N HIS A 131 -15.39 12.87 13.39
CA HIS A 131 -15.74 13.89 12.40
C HIS A 131 -17.10 13.60 11.73
N THR A 132 -17.40 12.33 11.45
CA THR A 132 -18.66 11.97 10.81
C THR A 132 -19.84 12.16 11.76
N VAL A 133 -19.71 11.77 13.03
CA VAL A 133 -20.72 12.02 14.08
C VAL A 133 -20.95 13.52 14.27
N ILE A 134 -19.89 14.34 14.27
CA ILE A 134 -20.00 15.80 14.38
C ILE A 134 -20.74 16.38 13.18
N THR A 135 -20.37 15.98 11.95
CA THR A 135 -21.01 16.52 10.73
C THR A 135 -22.48 16.15 10.59
N THR A 136 -22.86 14.94 11.02
CA THR A 136 -24.25 14.47 10.97
C THR A 136 -25.11 15.19 12.01
N ARG A 137 -24.59 15.39 13.23
CA ARG A 137 -25.26 16.18 14.27
C ARG A 137 -25.40 17.66 13.90
N SER A 138 -24.41 18.25 13.23
CA SER A 138 -24.49 19.63 12.78
C SER A 138 -25.55 19.83 11.70
N ALA A 139 -25.72 18.86 10.79
CA ALA A 139 -26.74 18.90 9.75
C ALA A 139 -28.17 18.77 10.31
N GLU A 140 -28.38 17.96 11.36
CA GLU A 140 -29.68 17.87 12.04
C GLU A 140 -30.06 19.15 12.79
N ARG A 141 -29.07 19.92 13.27
CA ARG A 141 -29.31 21.18 13.98
C ARG A 141 -29.72 22.36 13.09
N THR A 142 -29.38 22.34 11.80
CA THR A 142 -29.69 23.46 10.87
C THR A 142 -31.11 23.36 10.27
N HIS A 143 -31.79 22.23 10.47
CA HIS A 143 -33.13 21.96 9.93
C HIS A 143 -34.26 22.05 10.98
N ARG A 144 -33.93 22.47 12.21
CA ARG A 144 -34.90 22.89 13.25
C ARG A 144 -34.86 24.40 13.39
#